data_AF-H5Y7N1-F1
#
_entry.id   AF-H5Y7N1-F1
#
_cell.length_a   1.000
_cell.length_b   1.000
_cell.length_c   1.000
_cell.angle_alpha   90.00
_cell.angle_beta   90.00
_cell.angle_gamma   90.00
#
_symmetry.space_group_name_H-M   'P 1'
#
loop_
_entity.id
_entity.type
_entity.pdbx_description
1 polymer ?
#
loop_
_entity_poly.entity_id
_entity_poly.type
_entity_poly.pdbx_seq_one_letter_code
_entity_poly.pdbx_strand_id
1 'polypeptide(L)'
;MVSSRKLADVVADAIGISRESAQLHLKMIRLEGLISFKGYGRGAADMSELDGARLVLAAAASTFAKDSAEALRRFANLAPVGTKKSRITLEGFLADRIKELPMDVEPERRFEGGFRSFGSRRLARTALQLYEPLGEGTEKLPRYAVVRWLEGRGHSKRKIFGPVDMAFHKGRSKSAEAIRSEDSDDTDTGAAELHDVLAQYATHQLFQIRVIRREALIEIAAAIKGVESYGNAYGNAR
;
A
#
# COMPACT_ATOMS: atom_id res chain seq x y z
N MET A 1 -12.37 18.23 -4.73
CA MET A 1 -11.41 18.93 -3.85
C MET A 1 -11.68 18.54 -2.40
N VAL A 2 -10.68 17.96 -1.72
CA VAL A 2 -10.83 17.43 -0.35
C VAL A 2 -9.99 18.23 0.63
N SER A 3 -10.59 18.64 1.75
CA SER A 3 -9.85 19.27 2.84
C SER A 3 -9.07 18.21 3.62
N SER A 4 -8.02 18.63 4.34
CA SER A 4 -7.21 17.74 5.18
C SER A 4 -8.05 16.95 6.20
N ARG A 5 -9.02 17.62 6.84
CA ARG A 5 -9.95 16.97 7.78
C ARG A 5 -10.84 15.94 7.10
N LYS A 6 -11.44 16.29 5.95
CA LYS A 6 -12.28 15.36 5.19
C LYS A 6 -11.48 14.16 4.70
N LEU A 7 -10.22 14.36 4.26
CA LEU A 7 -9.33 13.27 3.90
C LEU A 7 -9.02 12.36 5.09
N ALA A 8 -8.75 12.92 6.27
CA ALA A 8 -8.54 12.12 7.48
C ALA A 8 -9.77 11.30 7.86
N ASP A 9 -10.97 11.88 7.77
CA ASP A 9 -12.22 11.16 8.06
C ASP A 9 -12.42 10.00 7.06
N VAL A 10 -12.16 10.23 5.77
CA VAL A 10 -12.22 9.17 4.75
C VAL A 10 -11.19 8.08 5.01
N VAL A 11 -9.94 8.44 5.33
CA VAL A 11 -8.91 7.45 5.68
C VAL A 11 -9.29 6.65 6.92
N ALA A 12 -9.92 7.30 7.90
CA ALA A 12 -10.40 6.63 9.11
C ALA A 12 -11.43 5.56 8.79
N ASP A 13 -12.48 5.95 8.05
CA ASP A 13 -13.57 5.08 7.65
C ASP A 13 -13.04 3.92 6.77
N ALA A 14 -12.15 4.23 5.83
CA ALA A 14 -11.58 3.28 4.87
C ALA A 14 -10.64 2.23 5.52
N ILE A 15 -9.83 2.63 6.50
CA ILE A 15 -8.87 1.74 7.19
C ILE A 15 -9.49 1.08 8.43
N GLY A 16 -10.63 1.58 8.91
CA GLY A 16 -11.33 1.07 10.09
C GLY A 16 -10.70 1.54 11.41
N ILE A 17 -10.28 2.80 11.47
CA ILE A 17 -9.87 3.47 12.72
C ILE A 17 -10.84 4.60 13.07
N SER A 18 -10.77 5.11 14.30
CA SER A 18 -11.61 6.26 14.67
C SER A 18 -11.18 7.53 13.92
N ARG A 19 -12.15 8.41 13.64
CA ARG A 19 -11.89 9.69 12.96
C ARG A 19 -10.96 10.58 13.77
N GLU A 20 -11.10 10.57 15.09
CA GLU A 20 -10.23 11.28 16.02
C GLU A 20 -8.80 10.76 15.92
N SER A 21 -8.62 9.43 15.86
CA SER A 21 -7.29 8.82 15.68
C SER A 21 -6.67 9.27 14.36
N ALA A 22 -7.38 9.19 13.23
CA ALA A 22 -6.87 9.63 11.94
C ALA A 22 -6.53 11.13 11.91
N GLN A 23 -7.34 11.97 12.53
CA GLN A 23 -7.07 13.40 12.67
C GLN A 23 -5.85 13.68 13.56
N LEU A 24 -5.61 12.88 14.59
CA LEU A 24 -4.39 12.96 15.40
C LEU A 24 -3.16 12.53 14.60
N HIS A 25 -3.24 11.44 13.83
CA HIS A 25 -2.16 11.04 12.90
C HIS A 25 -1.84 12.18 11.92
N LEU A 26 -2.87 12.77 11.29
CA LEU A 26 -2.74 13.93 10.40
C LEU A 26 -2.06 15.12 11.11
N LYS A 27 -2.48 15.45 12.34
CA LYS A 27 -1.89 16.54 13.12
C LYS A 27 -0.39 16.31 13.34
N MET A 28 0.00 15.09 13.71
CA MET A 28 1.39 14.77 14.01
C MET A 28 2.29 14.82 12.78
N ILE A 29 1.88 14.22 11.65
CA ILE A 29 2.67 14.31 10.41
C ILE A 29 2.71 15.73 9.84
N ARG A 30 1.69 16.55 10.11
CA ARG A 30 1.64 17.96 9.72
C ARG A 30 2.60 18.82 10.51
N LEU A 31 2.72 18.61 11.83
CA LEU A 31 3.69 19.33 12.66
C LEU A 31 5.13 19.14 12.18
N GLU A 32 5.41 17.96 11.61
CA GLU A 32 6.70 17.59 11.06
C GLU A 32 6.90 17.99 9.58
N GLY A 33 5.95 18.72 8.99
CA GLY A 33 6.02 19.17 7.59
C GLY A 33 5.96 18.05 6.56
N LEU A 34 5.52 16.84 6.94
CA LEU A 34 5.48 15.69 6.05
C LEU A 34 4.26 15.67 5.15
N ILE A 35 3.22 16.45 5.46
CA ILE A 35 2.02 16.59 4.61
C ILE A 35 1.87 18.04 4.19
N SER A 36 1.43 18.25 2.96
CA SER A 36 1.22 19.60 2.46
C SER A 36 0.05 20.26 3.21
N PHE A 37 0.28 21.48 3.71
CA PHE A 37 -0.75 22.32 4.29
C PHE A 37 -0.47 23.75 3.87
N LYS A 38 -1.25 24.30 2.93
CA LYS A 38 -1.20 25.74 2.63
C LYS A 38 -2.50 26.39 3.07
N GLY A 39 -2.51 26.96 4.28
CA GLY A 39 -3.49 27.99 4.66
C GLY A 39 -4.78 27.53 5.35
N TYR A 40 -5.44 28.52 5.97
CA TYR A 40 -6.79 28.44 6.55
C TYR A 40 -7.75 29.27 5.69
N GLY A 41 -8.96 28.76 5.40
CA GLY A 41 -10.00 29.47 4.65
C GLY A 41 -10.16 29.02 3.19
N ARG A 42 -10.72 29.88 2.33
CA ARG A 42 -11.00 29.62 0.90
C ARG A 42 -9.76 29.28 0.05
N GLY A 43 -8.54 29.43 0.61
CA GLY A 43 -7.27 29.10 -0.04
C GLY A 43 -6.52 27.93 0.60
N ALA A 44 -7.18 27.12 1.44
CA ALA A 44 -6.60 25.89 1.95
C ALA A 44 -6.18 24.99 0.78
N ALA A 45 -4.89 24.69 0.63
CA ALA A 45 -4.39 23.85 -0.45
C ALA A 45 -5.05 22.48 -0.44
N ASP A 46 -5.38 22.05 -1.64
CA ASP A 46 -5.93 20.75 -1.93
C ASP A 46 -4.97 19.67 -1.48
N MET A 47 -5.49 18.70 -0.76
CA MET A 47 -4.72 17.52 -0.44
C MET A 47 -4.44 16.76 -1.73
N SER A 48 -3.17 16.49 -1.99
CA SER A 48 -2.72 15.70 -3.13
C SER A 48 -2.85 14.21 -2.88
N GLU A 49 -2.69 13.40 -3.92
CA GLU A 49 -2.60 11.95 -3.81
C GLU A 49 -1.41 11.51 -2.96
N LEU A 50 -0.32 12.29 -2.97
CA LEU A 50 0.83 12.07 -2.11
C LEU A 50 0.49 12.30 -0.63
N ASP A 51 -0.31 13.32 -0.33
CA ASP A 51 -0.79 13.57 1.02
C ASP A 51 -1.71 12.43 1.52
N GLY A 52 -2.55 11.91 0.62
CA GLY A 52 -3.34 10.71 0.86
C GLY A 52 -2.47 9.49 1.18
N ALA A 53 -1.48 9.20 0.32
CA ALA A 53 -0.54 8.10 0.52
C ALA A 53 0.20 8.20 1.87
N ARG A 54 0.68 9.40 2.22
CA ARG A 54 1.39 9.64 3.48
C ARG A 54 0.50 9.44 4.69
N LEU A 55 -0.74 9.93 4.66
CA LEU A 55 -1.68 9.75 5.76
C LEU A 55 -2.06 8.28 5.94
N VAL A 56 -2.27 7.56 4.83
CA VAL A 56 -2.51 6.11 4.83
C VAL A 56 -1.35 5.36 5.47
N LEU A 57 -0.11 5.63 5.04
CA LEU A 57 1.07 4.99 5.60
C LEU A 57 1.23 5.30 7.10
N ALA A 58 1.06 6.56 7.51
CA ALA A 58 1.17 6.97 8.90
C ALA A 58 0.14 6.27 9.81
N ALA A 59 -1.12 6.23 9.39
CA ALA A 59 -2.21 5.61 10.13
C ALA A 59 -2.20 4.08 10.08
N ALA A 60 -1.59 3.48 9.04
CA ALA A 60 -1.48 2.04 8.92
C ALA A 60 -0.24 1.46 9.61
N ALA A 61 0.87 2.22 9.62
CA ALA A 61 2.14 1.79 10.19
C ALA A 61 2.26 2.04 11.70
N SER A 62 1.41 2.90 12.28
CA SER A 62 1.42 3.18 13.72
C SER A 62 0.03 3.08 14.32
N THR A 63 -0.07 2.47 15.50
CA THR A 63 -1.29 2.49 16.32
C THR A 63 -1.42 3.81 17.10
N PHE A 64 -0.29 4.45 17.43
CA PHE A 64 -0.25 5.67 18.23
C PHE A 64 0.09 6.89 17.37
N ALA A 65 -0.72 7.93 17.48
CA ALA A 65 -0.54 9.16 16.71
C ALA A 65 0.85 9.81 16.94
N LYS A 66 1.39 9.73 18.16
CA LYS A 66 2.71 10.30 18.48
C LYS A 66 3.85 9.72 17.62
N ASP A 67 3.74 8.46 17.20
CA ASP A 67 4.79 7.75 16.46
C ASP A 67 4.56 7.82 14.94
N SER A 68 3.50 8.51 14.49
CA SER A 68 3.08 8.57 13.08
C SER A 68 4.17 9.07 12.14
N ALA A 69 4.88 10.12 12.54
CA ALA A 69 5.88 10.74 11.69
C ALA A 69 7.11 9.84 11.53
N GLU A 70 7.50 9.17 12.60
CA GLU A 70 8.58 8.19 12.55
C GLU A 70 8.18 6.97 11.73
N ALA A 71 6.99 6.42 11.97
CA ALA A 71 6.45 5.31 11.20
C ALA A 71 6.36 5.66 9.70
N LEU A 72 5.90 6.88 9.38
CA LEU A 72 5.88 7.36 8.01
C LEU A 72 7.28 7.41 7.39
N ARG A 73 8.29 7.98 8.08
CA ARG A 73 9.68 8.03 7.58
C ARG A 73 10.26 6.64 7.32
N ARG A 74 9.96 5.68 8.20
CA ARG A 74 10.40 4.29 8.10
C ARG A 74 9.86 3.58 6.85
N PHE A 75 8.60 3.86 6.46
CA PHE A 75 7.95 3.18 5.33
C PHE A 75 7.95 3.98 4.03
N ALA A 76 7.84 5.31 4.08
CA ALA A 76 7.69 6.16 2.90
C ALA A 76 8.83 5.98 1.90
N ASN A 77 10.07 5.92 2.41
CA ASN A 77 11.29 5.88 1.60
C ASN A 77 11.73 4.46 1.19
N LEU A 78 10.92 3.43 1.47
CA LEU A 78 11.25 2.08 1.01
C LEU A 78 11.32 2.07 -0.53
N ALA A 79 12.35 1.42 -1.05
CA ALA A 79 12.61 1.29 -2.48
C ALA A 79 12.13 -0.09 -2.96
N PRO A 80 11.73 -0.22 -4.23
CA PRO A 80 11.30 -1.50 -4.76
C PRO A 80 12.45 -2.49 -4.81
N VAL A 81 12.23 -3.65 -4.21
CA VAL A 81 13.23 -4.73 -4.14
C VAL A 81 13.40 -5.33 -5.54
N GLY A 82 14.62 -5.77 -5.88
CA GLY A 82 14.93 -6.35 -7.19
C GLY A 82 15.26 -5.33 -8.30
N THR A 83 14.94 -4.04 -8.12
CA THR A 83 15.25 -2.97 -9.08
C THR A 83 16.38 -2.05 -8.61
N LYS A 84 17.60 -2.28 -9.11
CA LYS A 84 18.82 -1.54 -8.72
C LYS A 84 18.84 -0.03 -9.03
N LYS A 85 17.88 0.51 -9.79
CA LYS A 85 17.88 1.91 -10.28
C LYS A 85 16.55 2.64 -10.10
N SER A 86 15.62 2.09 -9.33
CA SER A 86 14.33 2.78 -9.18
C SER A 86 14.47 3.97 -8.24
N ARG A 87 14.12 5.17 -8.72
CA ARG A 87 13.94 6.37 -7.88
C ARG A 87 12.56 6.42 -7.21
N ILE A 88 11.74 5.40 -7.43
CA ILE A 88 10.37 5.34 -6.92
C ILE A 88 10.42 4.87 -5.47
N THR A 89 9.85 5.66 -4.58
CA THR A 89 9.64 5.30 -3.18
C THR A 89 8.26 4.67 -2.98
N LEU A 90 8.03 4.00 -1.85
CA LEU A 90 6.72 3.44 -1.52
C LEU A 90 5.63 4.53 -1.53
N GLU A 91 5.92 5.70 -0.95
CA GLU A 91 4.94 6.80 -0.93
C GLU A 91 4.61 7.32 -2.33
N GLY A 92 5.62 7.45 -3.20
CA GLY A 92 5.42 7.89 -4.57
C GLY A 92 4.64 6.87 -5.38
N PHE A 93 4.97 5.58 -5.23
CA PHE A 93 4.23 4.50 -5.89
C PHE A 93 2.78 4.45 -5.43
N LEU A 94 2.52 4.59 -4.12
CA LEU A 94 1.16 4.59 -3.60
C LEU A 94 0.37 5.82 -4.05
N ALA A 95 1.01 6.99 -4.12
CA ALA A 95 0.41 8.20 -4.67
C ALA A 95 0.02 8.01 -6.14
N ASP A 96 0.90 7.44 -6.96
CA ASP A 96 0.61 7.10 -8.36
C ASP A 96 -0.56 6.12 -8.46
N ARG A 97 -0.61 5.10 -7.58
CA ARG A 97 -1.77 4.19 -7.53
C ARG A 97 -3.07 4.92 -7.19
N ILE A 98 -3.08 5.79 -6.17
CA ILE A 98 -4.25 6.60 -5.80
C ILE A 98 -4.67 7.50 -6.98
N LYS A 99 -3.70 8.08 -7.69
CA LYS A 99 -3.94 8.90 -8.88
C LYS A 99 -4.56 8.12 -10.03
N GLU A 100 -4.20 6.85 -10.22
CA GLU A 100 -4.70 6.00 -11.29
C GLU A 100 -6.09 5.38 -11.01
N LEU A 101 -6.54 5.32 -9.75
CA LEU A 101 -7.90 4.88 -9.38
C LEU A 101 -8.94 5.96 -9.75
N PRO A 102 -10.05 5.70 -10.47
CA PRO A 102 -10.80 4.46 -10.45
C PRO A 102 -10.82 3.81 -11.85
N MET A 103 -9.67 3.49 -12.44
CA MET A 103 -9.70 2.69 -13.68
C MET A 103 -9.79 1.18 -13.43
N ASP A 104 -10.01 0.80 -12.16
CA ASP A 104 -10.33 -0.54 -11.72
C ASP A 104 -11.86 -0.72 -11.67
N VAL A 105 -12.45 -0.71 -12.86
CA VAL A 105 -13.77 -1.30 -13.12
C VAL A 105 -13.76 -2.69 -12.49
N GLU A 106 -14.76 -3.03 -11.65
CA GLU A 106 -15.06 -4.45 -11.38
C GLU A 106 -15.06 -5.12 -12.75
N PRO A 107 -14.18 -6.10 -13.04
CA PRO A 107 -14.32 -6.82 -14.31
C PRO A 107 -15.78 -7.25 -14.37
N GLU A 108 -16.45 -6.92 -15.48
CA GLU A 108 -17.87 -7.20 -15.69
C GLU A 108 -18.19 -8.57 -15.10
N ARG A 109 -19.34 -8.69 -14.42
CA ARG A 109 -19.90 -9.95 -13.91
C ARG A 109 -20.16 -10.95 -15.05
N ARG A 110 -19.09 -11.45 -15.68
CA ARG A 110 -19.03 -12.42 -16.77
C ARG A 110 -17.87 -13.36 -16.49
N PHE A 111 -17.94 -14.05 -15.37
CA PHE A 111 -17.25 -15.34 -15.21
C PHE A 111 -18.26 -16.34 -14.68
N GLU A 112 -19.27 -16.59 -15.50
CA GLU A 112 -19.98 -17.87 -15.50
C GLU A 112 -19.03 -18.90 -16.14
N GLY A 113 -18.48 -19.80 -15.32
CA GLY A 113 -17.70 -20.93 -15.80
C GLY A 113 -16.19 -20.79 -15.62
N GLY A 114 -15.62 -21.69 -14.83
CA GLY A 114 -14.18 -21.92 -14.77
C GLY A 114 -13.59 -21.73 -13.39
N PHE A 115 -13.41 -22.86 -12.68
CA PHE A 115 -12.69 -22.99 -11.42
C PHE A 115 -11.43 -22.11 -11.38
N ARG A 116 -11.44 -21.04 -10.58
CA ARG A 116 -10.22 -20.32 -10.20
C ARG A 116 -9.84 -20.69 -8.78
N SER A 117 -8.57 -21.09 -8.65
CA SER A 117 -7.91 -21.51 -7.42
C SER A 117 -8.32 -20.70 -6.19
N PHE A 118 -8.53 -21.43 -5.10
CA PHE A 118 -9.13 -21.03 -3.82
C PHE A 118 -8.39 -19.89 -3.06
N GLY A 119 -7.33 -19.31 -3.63
CA GLY A 119 -6.55 -18.20 -3.06
C GLY A 119 -6.71 -16.84 -3.76
N SER A 120 -7.32 -16.76 -4.95
CA SER A 120 -7.24 -15.56 -5.82
C SER A 120 -8.11 -14.38 -5.39
N ARG A 121 -9.32 -14.61 -4.86
CA ARG A 121 -10.27 -13.52 -4.52
C ARG A 121 -9.89 -12.71 -3.28
N ARG A 122 -9.35 -13.35 -2.23
CA ARG A 122 -8.93 -12.62 -1.01
C ARG A 122 -7.67 -11.80 -1.27
N LEU A 123 -6.73 -12.31 -2.06
CA LEU A 123 -5.51 -11.60 -2.43
C LEU A 123 -5.77 -10.40 -3.35
N ALA A 124 -6.83 -10.45 -4.17
CA ALA A 124 -7.28 -9.33 -5.00
C ALA A 124 -7.89 -8.16 -4.20
N ARG A 125 -8.25 -8.38 -2.93
CA ARG A 125 -8.83 -7.36 -2.04
C ARG A 125 -7.79 -6.62 -1.21
N THR A 126 -6.60 -7.17 -1.07
CA THR A 126 -5.52 -6.51 -0.33
C THR A 126 -4.79 -5.57 -1.27
N ALA A 127 -4.62 -4.30 -0.89
CA ALA A 127 -3.84 -3.33 -1.67
C ALA A 127 -2.48 -3.02 -1.04
N LEU A 128 -2.37 -3.00 0.29
CA LEU A 128 -1.11 -2.75 0.99
C LEU A 128 -0.97 -3.67 2.20
N GLN A 129 0.21 -4.24 2.39
CA GLN A 129 0.62 -4.94 3.60
C GLN A 129 1.92 -4.34 4.10
N LEU A 130 1.98 -4.00 5.39
CA LEU A 130 3.18 -3.47 6.03
C LEU A 130 3.74 -4.51 7.01
N TYR A 131 5.05 -4.74 6.94
CA TYR A 131 5.76 -5.72 7.75
C TYR A 131 6.87 -5.05 8.55
N GLU A 132 6.87 -5.31 9.86
CA GLU A 132 7.91 -4.86 10.79
C GLU A 132 8.48 -6.04 11.58
N PRO A 133 9.81 -6.16 11.68
CA PRO A 133 10.44 -7.23 12.46
C PRO A 133 10.23 -7.05 13.98
N LEU A 134 9.99 -8.15 14.69
CA LEU A 134 9.85 -8.22 16.16
C LEU A 134 11.13 -8.72 16.84
N GLY A 135 11.37 -8.25 18.07
CA GLY A 135 12.56 -8.56 18.89
C GLY A 135 13.36 -7.34 19.38
N GLU A 136 14.37 -7.58 20.21
CA GLU A 136 15.34 -6.56 20.62
C GLU A 136 16.32 -6.25 19.47
N GLY A 137 16.71 -4.98 19.31
CA GLY A 137 17.62 -4.55 18.24
C GLY A 137 17.01 -4.48 16.83
N THR A 138 15.68 -4.66 16.71
CA THR A 138 14.93 -4.60 15.44
C THR A 138 14.84 -3.23 14.80
N GLU A 139 15.23 -2.17 15.51
CA GLU A 139 15.27 -0.82 14.96
C GLU A 139 16.14 -0.74 13.71
N LYS A 140 17.22 -1.52 13.70
CA LYS A 140 18.17 -1.65 12.59
C LYS A 140 17.73 -2.67 11.54
N LEU A 141 16.70 -3.46 11.85
CA LEU A 141 16.27 -4.52 10.94
C LEU A 141 15.44 -3.94 9.80
N PRO A 142 15.55 -4.56 8.61
CA PRO A 142 14.91 -4.02 7.44
C PRO A 142 13.38 -4.22 7.48
N ARG A 143 12.62 -3.19 7.04
CA ARG A 143 11.15 -3.18 6.97
C ARG A 143 10.70 -3.39 5.54
N TYR A 144 9.49 -3.92 5.36
CA TYR A 144 8.93 -4.11 4.02
C TYR A 144 7.49 -3.68 3.88
N ALA A 145 7.14 -3.37 2.65
CA ALA A 145 5.77 -3.23 2.23
C ALA A 145 5.51 -4.08 0.99
N VAL A 146 4.32 -4.66 0.90
CA VAL A 146 3.83 -5.33 -0.30
C VAL A 146 2.62 -4.56 -0.80
N VAL A 147 2.74 -3.99 -1.98
CA VAL A 147 1.63 -3.32 -2.68
C VAL A 147 1.08 -4.28 -3.73
N ARG A 148 -0.24 -4.40 -3.80
CA ARG A 148 -0.95 -5.25 -4.76
C ARG A 148 -2.02 -4.44 -5.48
N TRP A 149 -2.23 -4.72 -6.76
CA TRP A 149 -3.26 -4.08 -7.58
C TRP A 149 -3.77 -5.07 -8.64
N LEU A 150 -4.89 -4.74 -9.29
CA LEU A 150 -5.28 -5.44 -10.51
C LEU A 150 -4.93 -4.58 -11.72
N GLU A 151 -4.59 -5.23 -12.82
CA GLU A 151 -4.52 -4.58 -14.12
C GLU A 151 -5.89 -4.55 -14.79
N GLY A 152 -6.05 -3.78 -15.87
CA GLY A 152 -7.32 -3.67 -16.61
C GLY A 152 -7.88 -5.00 -17.15
N ARG A 153 -7.07 -6.06 -17.20
CA ARG A 153 -7.50 -7.43 -17.55
C ARG A 153 -7.91 -8.29 -16.33
N GLY A 154 -7.88 -7.72 -15.12
CA GLY A 154 -8.20 -8.40 -13.86
C GLY A 154 -7.06 -9.27 -13.30
N HIS A 155 -5.85 -9.21 -13.89
CA HIS A 155 -4.67 -9.90 -13.35
C HIS A 155 -4.16 -9.17 -12.12
N SER A 156 -3.87 -9.91 -11.05
CA SER A 156 -3.29 -9.34 -9.84
C SER A 156 -1.77 -9.19 -9.99
N LYS A 157 -1.29 -7.95 -9.93
CA LYS A 157 0.13 -7.63 -9.82
C LYS A 157 0.50 -7.25 -8.39
N ARG A 158 1.78 -7.41 -8.07
CA ARG A 158 2.36 -7.02 -6.79
C ARG A 158 3.72 -6.37 -6.97
N LYS A 159 4.11 -5.58 -5.98
CA LYS A 159 5.44 -4.98 -5.88
C LYS A 159 5.87 -4.96 -4.41
N ILE A 160 7.09 -5.39 -4.16
CA ILE A 160 7.68 -5.45 -2.83
C ILE A 160 8.61 -4.26 -2.68
N PHE A 161 8.52 -3.58 -1.54
CA PHE A 161 9.36 -2.45 -1.17
C PHE A 161 10.14 -2.80 0.09
N GLY A 162 11.43 -2.47 0.12
CA GLY A 162 12.35 -2.71 1.22
C GLY A 162 13.45 -1.64 1.25
N PRO A 163 14.47 -1.82 2.10
CA PRO A 163 15.60 -0.89 2.17
C PRO A 163 16.43 -0.90 0.87
N VAL A 164 17.05 0.24 0.57
CA VAL A 164 17.79 0.50 -0.68
C VAL A 164 18.95 -0.49 -0.89
N ASP A 165 19.59 -0.93 0.19
CA ASP A 165 20.80 -1.77 0.12
C ASP A 165 20.50 -3.26 -0.10
N MET A 166 19.22 -3.64 -0.14
CA MET A 166 18.77 -5.00 -0.44
C MET A 166 18.77 -5.28 -1.94
N ALA A 167 19.94 -5.27 -2.57
CA ALA A 167 20.09 -5.87 -3.87
C ALA A 167 20.02 -7.40 -3.69
N PHE A 168 18.92 -8.03 -4.12
CA PHE A 168 18.87 -9.49 -4.19
C PHE A 168 20.10 -9.98 -4.95
N HIS A 169 20.99 -10.70 -4.27
CA HIS A 169 21.99 -11.49 -4.93
C HIS A 169 21.22 -12.57 -5.70
N LYS A 170 21.09 -12.38 -7.01
CA LYS A 170 20.54 -13.33 -7.98
C LYS A 170 21.44 -14.58 -8.10
N GLY A 171 21.86 -15.13 -6.96
CA GLY A 171 22.93 -16.11 -6.82
C GLY A 171 22.43 -17.39 -6.19
N ARG A 172 22.35 -18.43 -7.03
CA ARG A 172 22.31 -19.87 -6.70
C ARG A 172 21.04 -20.43 -6.07
N SER A 173 19.97 -20.52 -6.85
CA SER A 173 19.24 -21.80 -6.94
C SER A 173 19.58 -22.43 -8.29
N LYS A 174 20.61 -23.29 -8.32
CA LYS A 174 20.99 -24.09 -9.49
C LYS A 174 19.99 -25.23 -9.80
N SER A 175 18.88 -25.31 -9.07
CA SER A 175 17.90 -26.41 -9.15
C SER A 175 16.68 -26.12 -10.01
N ALA A 176 16.55 -24.90 -10.58
CA ALA A 176 15.38 -24.48 -11.36
C ALA A 176 15.73 -24.00 -12.78
N GLU A 177 16.88 -24.41 -13.32
CA GLU A 177 17.41 -23.94 -14.59
C GLU A 177 17.22 -24.96 -15.73
N ALA A 178 16.06 -25.64 -15.76
CA ALA A 178 15.74 -26.61 -16.83
C ALA A 178 14.45 -26.32 -17.60
N ILE A 179 13.68 -25.29 -17.26
CA ILE A 179 12.48 -24.92 -18.04
C ILE A 179 12.35 -23.39 -18.05
N ARG A 180 13.05 -22.73 -18.98
CA ARG A 180 12.79 -21.32 -19.33
C ARG A 180 12.59 -21.23 -20.83
N SER A 181 11.33 -21.37 -21.23
CA SER A 181 10.82 -20.86 -22.50
C SER A 181 10.74 -19.33 -22.43
N GLU A 182 11.24 -18.65 -23.45
CA GLU A 182 11.53 -17.21 -23.48
C GLU A 182 10.32 -16.25 -23.58
N ASP A 183 9.09 -16.70 -23.31
CA ASP A 183 7.89 -15.86 -23.44
C ASP A 183 7.03 -15.75 -22.16
N SER A 184 7.58 -16.04 -20.98
CA SER A 184 6.78 -15.96 -19.73
C SER A 184 6.76 -14.54 -19.14
N ASP A 185 5.72 -13.81 -19.53
CA ASP A 185 5.13 -12.62 -18.91
C ASP A 185 5.25 -12.61 -17.37
N ASP A 186 6.12 -11.73 -16.84
CA ASP A 186 6.40 -11.15 -15.50
C ASP A 186 5.63 -11.56 -14.21
N THR A 187 4.84 -12.63 -14.21
CA THR A 187 3.88 -12.96 -13.16
C THR A 187 4.40 -13.98 -12.14
N ASP A 188 5.44 -14.74 -12.47
CA ASP A 188 5.97 -15.80 -11.58
C ASP A 188 7.19 -15.36 -10.75
N THR A 189 7.90 -14.32 -11.18
CA THR A 189 9.11 -13.81 -10.50
C THR A 189 8.81 -13.28 -9.10
N GLY A 190 7.63 -12.69 -8.90
CA GLY A 190 7.26 -12.10 -7.61
C GLY A 190 6.98 -13.13 -6.52
N ALA A 191 6.79 -14.42 -6.82
CA ALA A 191 6.53 -15.46 -5.81
C ALA A 191 7.83 -15.92 -5.17
N ALA A 192 8.84 -16.13 -6.01
CA ALA A 192 10.21 -16.32 -5.59
C ALA A 192 10.69 -15.11 -4.75
N GLU A 193 10.43 -13.88 -5.19
CA GLU A 193 10.87 -12.69 -4.43
C GLU A 193 10.24 -12.59 -3.03
N LEU A 194 8.94 -12.85 -2.88
CA LEU A 194 8.31 -12.83 -1.55
C LEU A 194 8.83 -13.97 -0.68
N HIS A 195 8.99 -15.16 -1.25
CA HIS A 195 9.57 -16.30 -0.54
C HIS A 195 11.02 -16.01 -0.12
N ASP A 196 11.80 -15.33 -0.96
CA ASP A 196 13.18 -14.93 -0.68
C ASP A 196 13.25 -13.86 0.42
N VAL A 197 12.32 -12.87 0.41
CA VAL A 197 12.18 -11.93 1.54
C VAL A 197 11.83 -12.69 2.81
N LEU A 198 10.84 -13.59 2.78
CA LEU A 198 10.46 -14.34 3.98
C LEU A 198 11.57 -15.29 4.45
N ALA A 199 12.34 -15.87 3.53
CA ALA A 199 13.45 -16.77 3.82
C ALA A 199 14.64 -16.03 4.45
N GLN A 200 14.94 -14.79 4.02
CA GLN A 200 15.94 -13.93 4.69
C GLN A 200 15.57 -13.65 6.16
N TYR A 201 14.29 -13.77 6.49
CA TYR A 201 13.74 -13.54 7.84
C TYR A 201 13.34 -14.82 8.52
N ALA A 202 13.77 -15.99 8.05
CA ALA A 202 13.48 -17.25 8.77
C ALA A 202 13.96 -17.22 10.24
N THR A 203 14.95 -16.36 10.55
CA THR A 203 15.47 -16.14 11.91
C THR A 203 14.75 -15.04 12.69
N HIS A 204 13.89 -14.23 12.07
CA HIS A 204 13.22 -13.08 12.69
C HIS A 204 11.70 -13.17 12.50
N GLN A 205 10.94 -12.95 13.59
CA GLN A 205 9.48 -12.91 13.48
C GLN A 205 9.05 -11.61 12.79
N LEU A 206 8.53 -11.72 11.57
CA LEU A 206 7.89 -10.60 10.88
C LEU A 206 6.46 -10.44 11.39
N PHE A 207 6.14 -9.25 11.88
CA PHE A 207 4.78 -8.87 12.25
C PHE A 207 4.14 -8.07 11.13
N GLN A 208 2.97 -8.54 10.68
CA GLN A 208 2.16 -7.78 9.74
C GLN A 208 1.40 -6.71 10.53
N ILE A 209 1.82 -5.45 10.41
CA ILE A 209 1.22 -4.33 11.16
C ILE A 209 -0.26 -4.19 10.78
N ARG A 210 -0.52 -4.06 9.47
CA ARG A 210 -1.87 -3.83 8.95
C ARG A 210 -1.99 -4.25 7.50
N VAL A 211 -3.21 -4.65 7.13
CA VAL A 211 -3.63 -4.89 5.75
C VAL A 211 -4.60 -3.79 5.37
N ILE A 212 -4.28 -3.06 4.30
CA ILE A 212 -5.19 -2.08 3.71
C ILE A 212 -5.87 -2.74 2.54
N ARG A 213 -7.20 -2.63 2.53
CA ARG A 213 -8.03 -3.17 1.46
C ARG A 213 -7.99 -2.27 0.23
N ARG A 214 -8.25 -2.82 -0.93
CA ARG A 214 -8.31 -2.08 -2.20
C ARG A 214 -9.47 -1.10 -2.22
N GLU A 215 -10.61 -1.50 -1.65
CA GLU A 215 -11.78 -0.65 -1.47
C GLU A 215 -11.41 0.63 -0.70
N ALA A 216 -10.54 0.52 0.31
CA ALA A 216 -10.07 1.66 1.08
C ALA A 216 -9.29 2.67 0.21
N LEU A 217 -8.38 2.19 -0.65
CA LEU A 217 -7.65 3.08 -1.56
C LEU A 217 -8.57 3.71 -2.62
N ILE A 218 -9.60 2.98 -3.07
CA ILE A 218 -10.60 3.49 -4.01
C ILE A 218 -11.41 4.62 -3.38
N GLU A 219 -11.86 4.46 -2.13
CA GLU A 219 -12.60 5.49 -1.39
C GLU A 219 -11.77 6.76 -1.19
N ILE A 220 -10.49 6.59 -0.82
CA ILE A 220 -9.56 7.70 -0.65
C ILE A 220 -9.32 8.42 -1.98
N ALA A 221 -9.09 7.68 -3.07
CA ALA A 221 -8.92 8.25 -4.40
C ALA A 221 -10.17 9.01 -4.86
N ALA A 222 -11.36 8.44 -4.67
CA ALA A 222 -12.64 9.08 -4.99
C ALA A 222 -12.80 10.40 -4.21
N ALA A 223 -12.50 10.40 -2.91
CA ALA A 223 -12.59 11.59 -2.09
C ALA A 223 -11.64 12.71 -2.56
N ILE A 224 -10.39 12.38 -2.87
CA ILE A 224 -9.39 13.34 -3.40
C ILE A 224 -9.88 13.94 -4.71
N LYS A 225 -10.35 13.09 -5.63
CA LYS A 225 -10.88 13.49 -6.95
C LYS A 225 -12.23 14.21 -6.88
N GLY A 226 -12.90 14.20 -5.73
CA GLY A 226 -14.23 14.78 -5.56
C GLY A 226 -15.34 13.99 -6.24
N VAL A 227 -15.12 12.69 -6.50
CA VAL A 227 -16.16 11.77 -6.98
C VAL A 227 -16.92 11.25 -5.77
N GLU A 228 -18.24 11.17 -5.85
CA GLU A 228 -19.05 10.58 -4.78
C GLU A 228 -18.63 9.12 -4.55
N SER A 229 -18.42 8.76 -3.27
CA SER A 229 -18.00 7.42 -2.91
C SER A 229 -19.08 6.40 -3.31
N TYR A 230 -18.66 5.27 -3.89
CA TYR A 230 -19.53 4.14 -4.24
C TYR A 230 -20.29 3.54 -3.04
N GLY A 231 -19.92 3.94 -1.81
CA GLY A 231 -20.50 3.44 -0.55
C GLY A 231 -22.01 3.71 -0.36
N ASN A 232 -22.61 4.67 -1.06
CA ASN A 232 -24.06 4.90 -0.97
C ASN A 232 -24.89 3.85 -1.74
N ALA A 233 -24.29 3.03 -2.62
CA ALA A 233 -25.01 1.99 -3.35
C ALA A 233 -25.24 0.70 -2.54
N TYR A 234 -24.49 0.50 -1.44
CA TYR A 234 -24.53 -0.73 -0.64
C TYR A 234 -25.05 -0.53 0.80
N GLY A 235 -25.49 0.67 1.16
CA GLY A 235 -25.88 1.04 2.51
C GLY A 235 -27.32 1.53 2.62
N ASN A 236 -28.29 0.64 2.43
CA ASN A 236 -29.62 0.69 3.07
C ASN A 236 -30.28 -0.70 2.98
N ALA A 237 -29.67 -1.65 3.66
CA ALA A 237 -30.34 -2.88 4.10
C ALA A 237 -29.93 -3.08 5.57
N ARG A 238 -30.57 -2.33 6.45
CA ARG A 238 -30.67 -2.62 7.88
C ARG A 238 -32.14 -2.77 8.21
#